data_AF-A0A2L1TG74-F1
#
_entry.id   AF-A0A2L1TG74-F1
#
_cell.length_a   1.000
_cell.length_b   1.000
_cell.length_c   1.000
_cell.angle_alpha   90.00
_cell.angle_beta   90.00
_cell.angle_gamma   90.00
#
_symmetry.space_group_name_H-M   'P 1'
#
loop_
_entity.id
_entity.type
_entity.pdbx_description
1 polymer ?
#
loop_
_entity_poly.entity_id
_entity_poly.type
_entity_poly.pdbx_seq_one_letter_code
_entity_poly.pdbx_strand_id
1 'polypeptide(L)'
;YDDVVCLTVSFISFTAWFWILHLSLLFYVYFIGSVWFLWKEAQGGGDFVKSYVDISILILTANNSWWFITQRHLLREVLRKLEYSDQVARRSVFLQEKHKYLMKIVKRIVLIFYGFNHFDGFFIYLPHRIDVLNSYSMTPCVGLRPLTVTPNREVCLLLLGAQELTIMLVVLNYQGLLLFLIAHTAAMYQMMAYELMYLNDNYNRQENKELAKETLSSVISRHTLLLEVVDNLKSLYSVPLGVNFGSNAVCISLFFYMPLREWLQYMPILVYCFTVFFLYCYLGQRLINSSEVFERSVYGCGWENFDLKEKKLVFVMLRQSQKQVELLAADIIPVNIRTFATTLQAMFKFITVVKF
;
A
#
# COMPACT_ATOMS: atom_id res chain seq x y z
N TYR A 1 18.18 2.12 -6.85
CA TYR A 1 16.93 1.58 -7.39
C TYR A 1 16.96 0.08 -7.19
N ASP A 2 18.03 -0.56 -7.67
CA ASP A 2 18.31 -1.99 -7.48
C ASP A 2 18.22 -2.46 -6.03
N ASP A 3 18.74 -1.75 -5.04
CA ASP A 3 18.63 -2.22 -3.63
C ASP A 3 17.19 -2.28 -3.11
N VAL A 4 16.33 -1.31 -3.47
CA VAL A 4 14.96 -1.24 -2.94
C VAL A 4 14.08 -2.25 -3.64
N VAL A 5 14.23 -2.36 -4.98
CA VAL A 5 13.57 -3.39 -5.79
C VAL A 5 14.05 -4.77 -5.37
N CYS A 6 15.35 -4.97 -5.15
CA CYS A 6 15.90 -6.24 -4.69
C CYS A 6 15.45 -6.57 -3.26
N LEU A 7 15.35 -5.60 -2.35
CA LEU A 7 14.72 -5.80 -1.04
C LEU A 7 13.25 -6.23 -1.19
N THR A 8 12.44 -5.49 -1.95
CA THR A 8 11.01 -5.80 -2.12
C THR A 8 10.78 -7.11 -2.88
N VAL A 9 11.64 -7.44 -3.85
CA VAL A 9 11.59 -8.68 -4.65
C VAL A 9 12.08 -9.89 -3.86
N SER A 10 13.07 -9.72 -2.98
CA SER A 10 13.54 -10.77 -2.08
C SER A 10 12.38 -11.29 -1.20
N PHE A 11 11.50 -10.40 -0.72
CA PHE A 11 10.31 -10.78 0.05
C PHE A 11 9.19 -11.44 -0.77
N ILE A 12 9.24 -11.42 -2.11
CA ILE A 12 8.32 -12.21 -2.96
C ILE A 12 8.62 -13.71 -2.85
N SER A 13 9.81 -14.08 -2.39
CA SER A 13 10.32 -15.45 -2.37
C SER A 13 10.17 -16.19 -1.03
N PHE A 14 9.08 -15.96 -0.30
CA PHE A 14 8.79 -16.77 0.89
C PHE A 14 8.71 -18.27 0.53
N THR A 15 9.46 -19.08 1.28
CA THR A 15 9.54 -20.53 1.12
C THR A 15 8.22 -21.21 1.50
N ALA A 16 7.98 -22.43 1.01
CA ALA A 16 6.79 -23.20 1.38
C ALA A 16 6.70 -23.42 2.91
N TRP A 17 7.84 -23.66 3.56
CA TRP A 17 7.93 -23.80 5.02
C TRP A 17 7.45 -22.57 5.78
N PHE A 18 7.79 -21.36 5.29
CA PHE A 18 7.29 -20.12 5.88
C PHE A 18 5.76 -20.07 5.86
N TRP A 19 5.14 -20.37 4.71
CA TRP A 19 3.67 -20.32 4.60
C TRP A 19 2.97 -21.37 5.43
N ILE A 20 3.52 -22.60 5.50
CA ILE A 20 2.99 -23.66 6.36
C ILE A 20 3.02 -23.20 7.83
N LEU A 21 4.15 -22.68 8.30
CA LEU A 21 4.29 -22.16 9.66
C LEU A 21 3.34 -20.98 9.91
N HIS A 22 3.36 -19.96 9.05
CA HIS A 22 2.54 -18.76 9.21
C HIS A 22 1.03 -19.08 9.22
N LEU A 23 0.54 -19.90 8.29
CA LEU A 23 -0.88 -20.22 8.21
C LEU A 23 -1.33 -21.15 9.35
N SER A 24 -0.49 -22.10 9.77
CA SER A 24 -0.79 -22.96 10.92
C SER A 24 -0.84 -22.18 12.24
N LEU A 25 0.10 -21.27 12.46
CA LEU A 25 0.10 -20.39 13.63
C LEU A 25 -1.05 -19.39 13.58
N LEU A 26 -1.39 -18.83 12.41
CA LEU A 26 -2.56 -17.97 12.25
C LEU A 26 -3.86 -18.70 12.59
N PHE A 27 -4.00 -19.95 12.13
CA PHE A 27 -5.14 -20.79 12.46
C PHE A 27 -5.20 -21.12 13.96
N TYR A 28 -4.09 -21.54 14.55
CA TYR A 28 -4.04 -21.93 15.95
C TYR A 28 -4.23 -20.75 16.92
N VAL A 29 -3.46 -19.67 16.75
CA VAL A 29 -3.45 -18.54 17.69
C VAL A 29 -4.69 -17.67 17.52
N TYR A 30 -5.01 -17.26 16.28
CA TYR A 30 -6.08 -16.31 16.04
C TYR A 30 -7.43 -17.00 15.82
N PHE A 31 -7.53 -17.95 14.89
CA PHE A 31 -8.84 -18.55 14.61
C PHE A 31 -9.35 -19.38 15.79
N ILE A 32 -8.58 -20.36 16.29
CA ILE A 32 -9.02 -21.16 17.44
C ILE A 32 -9.09 -20.30 18.72
N GLY A 33 -8.13 -19.40 18.94
CA GLY A 33 -8.11 -18.51 20.11
C GLY A 33 -9.31 -17.58 20.19
N SER A 34 -9.70 -16.93 19.09
CA SER A 34 -10.90 -16.06 19.05
C SER A 34 -12.20 -16.87 19.17
N VAL A 35 -12.31 -18.03 18.51
CA VAL A 35 -13.49 -18.90 18.64
C VAL A 35 -13.66 -19.37 20.09
N TRP A 36 -12.57 -19.77 20.75
CA TRP A 36 -12.60 -20.20 22.14
C TRP A 36 -13.01 -19.06 23.08
N PHE A 37 -12.42 -17.87 22.91
CA PHE A 37 -12.75 -16.70 23.72
C PHE A 37 -14.23 -16.32 23.59
N LEU A 38 -14.75 -16.26 22.36
CA LEU A 38 -16.16 -15.97 22.09
C LEU A 38 -17.11 -17.00 22.73
N TRP A 39 -16.71 -18.27 22.77
CA TRP A 39 -17.56 -19.32 23.32
C TRP A 39 -17.53 -19.37 24.86
N LYS A 40 -16.38 -19.12 25.48
CA LYS A 40 -16.18 -19.41 26.92
C LYS A 40 -16.01 -18.19 27.81
N GLU A 41 -15.52 -17.07 27.27
CA GLU A 41 -14.99 -15.95 28.06
C GLU A 41 -15.68 -14.61 27.78
N ALA A 42 -16.26 -14.42 26.59
CA ALA A 42 -16.96 -13.18 26.26
C ALA A 42 -18.26 -13.00 27.06
N GLN A 43 -18.31 -11.95 27.90
CA GLN A 43 -19.49 -11.68 28.75
C GLN A 43 -20.06 -10.26 28.58
N GLY A 44 -19.29 -9.30 28.02
CA GLY A 44 -19.73 -7.90 27.87
C GLY A 44 -19.39 -7.22 26.54
N GLY A 45 -19.98 -6.03 26.31
CA GLY A 45 -19.81 -5.23 25.08
C GLY A 45 -18.35 -4.87 24.75
N GLY A 46 -17.53 -4.59 25.77
CA GLY A 46 -16.09 -4.33 25.58
C GLY A 46 -15.32 -5.55 25.05
N ASP A 47 -15.71 -6.75 25.47
CA ASP A 47 -15.07 -7.99 25.00
C ASP A 47 -15.38 -8.26 23.52
N PHE A 48 -16.56 -7.86 23.05
CA PHE A 48 -16.92 -7.92 21.63
C PHE A 48 -16.13 -6.93 20.77
N VAL A 49 -15.91 -5.69 21.27
CA VAL A 49 -15.08 -4.69 20.56
C VAL A 49 -13.64 -5.18 20.44
N LYS A 50 -13.08 -5.70 21.52
CA LYS A 50 -11.74 -6.27 21.50
C LYS A 50 -11.69 -7.49 20.57
N SER A 51 -12.67 -8.40 20.63
CA SER A 51 -12.75 -9.58 19.74
C SER A 51 -12.79 -9.20 18.26
N TYR A 52 -13.46 -8.09 17.93
CA TYR A 52 -13.47 -7.55 16.57
C TYR A 52 -12.07 -7.20 16.07
N VAL A 53 -11.20 -6.64 16.93
CA VAL A 53 -9.82 -6.29 16.55
C VAL A 53 -9.04 -7.56 16.19
N ASP A 54 -9.16 -8.63 16.98
CA ASP A 54 -8.46 -9.89 16.70
C ASP A 54 -9.00 -10.58 15.44
N ILE A 55 -10.33 -10.59 15.24
CA ILE A 55 -10.96 -11.10 14.00
C ILE A 55 -10.53 -10.27 12.80
N SER A 56 -10.42 -8.95 12.96
CA SER A 56 -9.94 -8.05 11.90
C SER A 56 -8.50 -8.34 11.53
N ILE A 57 -7.62 -8.55 12.51
CA ILE A 57 -6.23 -8.96 12.27
C ILE A 57 -6.18 -10.29 11.53
N LEU A 58 -7.00 -11.27 11.91
CA LEU A 58 -7.11 -12.55 11.22
C LEU A 58 -7.53 -12.36 9.74
N ILE A 59 -8.59 -11.60 9.47
CA ILE A 59 -9.11 -11.35 8.12
C ILE A 59 -8.06 -10.61 7.27
N LEU A 60 -7.46 -9.55 7.80
CA LEU A 60 -6.45 -8.76 7.11
C LEU A 60 -5.21 -9.59 6.77
N THR A 61 -4.74 -10.38 7.73
CA THR A 61 -3.57 -11.26 7.54
C THR A 61 -3.88 -12.33 6.51
N ALA A 62 -5.02 -13.02 6.63
CA ALA A 62 -5.43 -14.04 5.67
C ALA A 62 -5.56 -13.47 4.25
N ASN A 63 -6.16 -12.28 4.10
CA ASN A 63 -6.29 -11.59 2.83
C ASN A 63 -4.93 -11.21 2.21
N ASN A 64 -4.01 -10.66 2.99
CA ASN A 64 -2.67 -10.30 2.51
C ASN A 64 -1.83 -11.55 2.18
N SER A 65 -1.94 -12.61 2.99
CA SER A 65 -1.29 -13.89 2.74
C SER A 65 -1.81 -14.54 1.46
N TRP A 66 -3.14 -14.54 1.25
CA TRP A 66 -3.75 -15.01 0.01
C TRP A 66 -3.23 -14.24 -1.21
N TRP A 67 -3.17 -12.91 -1.12
CA TRP A 67 -2.62 -12.06 -2.19
C TRP A 67 -1.19 -12.46 -2.58
N PHE A 68 -0.30 -12.68 -1.60
CA PHE A 68 1.08 -13.09 -1.88
C PHE A 68 1.19 -14.47 -2.53
N ILE A 69 0.24 -15.36 -2.27
CA ILE A 69 0.23 -16.71 -2.85
C ILE A 69 -0.29 -16.66 -4.29
N THR A 70 -1.37 -15.92 -4.56
CA THR A 70 -2.05 -15.97 -5.86
C THR A 70 -1.51 -14.95 -6.87
N GLN A 71 -1.08 -13.77 -6.43
CA GLN A 71 -0.81 -12.64 -7.34
C GLN A 71 0.64 -12.55 -7.85
N ARG A 72 1.48 -13.57 -7.55
CA ARG A 72 2.92 -13.54 -7.86
C ARG A 72 3.23 -13.31 -9.34
N HIS A 73 2.47 -13.95 -10.23
CA HIS A 73 2.70 -13.83 -11.67
C HIS A 73 2.46 -12.41 -12.16
N LEU A 74 1.29 -11.85 -11.84
CA LEU A 74 0.90 -10.49 -12.24
C LEU A 74 1.81 -9.43 -11.61
N LEU A 75 2.22 -9.62 -10.35
CA LEU A 75 3.19 -8.74 -9.68
C LEU A 75 4.54 -8.71 -10.42
N ARG A 76 5.08 -9.88 -10.80
CA ARG A 76 6.34 -9.95 -11.57
C ARG A 76 6.23 -9.29 -12.93
N GLU A 77 5.07 -9.41 -13.57
CA GLU A 77 4.81 -8.74 -14.84
C GLU A 77 4.81 -7.22 -14.69
N VAL A 78 4.11 -6.68 -13.68
CA VAL A 78 4.12 -5.25 -13.36
C VAL A 78 5.53 -4.75 -13.08
N LEU A 79 6.31 -5.47 -12.26
CA LEU A 79 7.69 -5.09 -11.96
C LEU A 79 8.57 -5.06 -13.21
N ARG A 80 8.44 -6.04 -14.11
CA ARG A 80 9.18 -6.09 -15.37
C ARG A 80 8.83 -4.90 -16.28
N LYS A 81 7.55 -4.54 -16.36
CA LYS A 81 7.09 -3.38 -17.14
C LYS A 81 7.64 -2.07 -16.57
N LEU A 82 7.63 -1.93 -15.25
CA LEU A 82 8.22 -0.77 -14.57
C LEU A 82 9.73 -0.69 -14.79
N GLU A 83 10.45 -1.81 -14.66
CA GLU A 83 11.88 -1.88 -14.94
C GLU A 83 12.23 -1.46 -16.38
N TYR A 84 11.46 -1.94 -17.37
CA TYR A 84 11.62 -1.51 -18.75
C TYR A 84 11.39 0.00 -18.92
N SER A 85 10.31 0.55 -18.34
CA SER A 85 10.07 2.00 -18.35
C SER A 85 11.22 2.77 -17.72
N ASP A 86 11.80 2.24 -16.65
CA ASP A 86 12.91 2.82 -15.91
C ASP A 86 14.21 2.87 -16.72
N GLN A 87 14.49 1.82 -17.49
CA GLN A 87 15.62 1.78 -18.42
C GLN A 87 15.48 2.82 -19.52
N VAL A 88 14.29 2.94 -20.13
CA VAL A 88 14.03 3.94 -21.18
C VAL A 88 14.08 5.36 -20.62
N ALA A 89 13.60 5.59 -19.39
CA ALA A 89 13.62 6.92 -18.75
C ALA A 89 15.04 7.48 -18.50
N ARG A 90 16.07 6.64 -18.57
CA ARG A 90 17.49 7.01 -18.32
C ARG A 90 18.28 7.32 -19.58
N ARG A 91 17.60 7.58 -20.70
CA ARG A 91 18.23 7.73 -22.02
C ARG A 91 19.12 8.96 -22.19
N SER A 92 18.78 10.09 -21.57
CA SER A 92 19.57 11.33 -21.64
C SER A 92 20.14 11.74 -20.27
N VAL A 93 21.28 12.43 -20.27
CA VAL A 93 21.95 12.89 -19.04
C VAL A 93 21.03 13.79 -18.20
N PHE A 94 20.26 14.68 -18.84
CA PHE A 94 19.27 15.51 -18.16
C PHE A 94 18.18 14.68 -17.47
N LEU A 95 17.63 13.68 -18.17
CA LEU A 95 16.59 12.81 -17.61
C LEU A 95 17.15 11.90 -16.53
N GLN A 96 18.41 11.49 -16.60
CA GLN A 96 19.06 10.68 -15.55
C GLN A 96 19.10 11.40 -14.20
N GLU A 97 19.43 12.70 -14.17
CA GLU A 97 19.44 13.47 -12.93
C GLU A 97 18.03 13.62 -12.33
N LYS A 98 17.02 13.89 -13.16
CA LYS A 98 15.61 13.94 -12.73
C LYS A 98 15.13 12.58 -12.22
N HIS A 99 15.44 11.52 -12.94
CA HIS A 99 15.12 10.15 -12.58
C HIS A 99 15.76 9.78 -11.23
N LYS A 100 17.05 10.06 -11.03
CA LYS A 100 17.76 9.82 -9.76
C LYS A 100 17.13 10.56 -8.60
N TYR A 101 16.74 11.81 -8.81
CA TYR A 101 16.03 12.61 -7.80
C TYR A 101 14.67 11.98 -7.43
N LEU A 102 13.84 11.63 -8.42
CA LEU A 102 12.54 11.00 -8.16
C LEU A 102 12.68 9.64 -7.49
N MET A 103 13.64 8.80 -7.91
CA MET A 103 13.90 7.52 -7.25
C MET A 103 14.42 7.69 -5.83
N LYS A 104 15.16 8.77 -5.53
CA LYS A 104 15.56 9.12 -4.16
C LYS A 104 14.34 9.46 -3.30
N ILE A 105 13.34 10.17 -3.85
CA ILE A 105 12.07 10.44 -3.16
C ILE A 105 11.32 9.13 -2.89
N VAL A 106 11.14 8.28 -3.91
CA VAL A 106 10.46 6.98 -3.76
C VAL A 106 11.15 6.13 -2.70
N LYS A 107 12.49 6.00 -2.76
CA LYS A 107 13.28 5.28 -1.74
C LYS A 107 13.09 5.86 -0.35
N ARG A 108 13.06 7.20 -0.21
CA ARG A 108 12.88 7.85 1.08
C ARG A 108 11.50 7.58 1.68
N ILE A 109 10.44 7.61 0.85
CA ILE A 109 9.08 7.29 1.29
C ILE A 109 9.01 5.86 1.81
N VAL A 110 9.52 4.91 1.05
CA VAL A 110 9.52 3.48 1.42
C VAL A 110 10.35 3.25 2.69
N LEU A 111 11.53 3.87 2.81
CA LEU A 111 12.38 3.71 3.98
C LEU A 111 11.77 4.32 5.25
N ILE A 112 11.18 5.52 5.14
CA ILE A 112 10.45 6.14 6.26
C ILE A 112 9.27 5.25 6.68
N PHE A 113 8.52 4.71 5.71
CA PHE A 113 7.41 3.80 5.98
C PHE A 113 7.88 2.55 6.74
N TYR A 114 8.89 1.83 6.23
CA TYR A 114 9.41 0.64 6.92
C TYR A 114 10.00 0.98 8.29
N GLY A 115 10.77 2.06 8.40
CA GLY A 115 11.38 2.49 9.65
C GLY A 115 10.35 2.81 10.74
N PHE A 116 9.33 3.60 10.40
CA PHE A 116 8.25 3.95 11.32
C PHE A 116 7.46 2.72 11.77
N ASN A 117 7.04 1.86 10.83
CA ASN A 117 6.22 0.71 11.16
C ASN A 117 7.01 -0.41 11.86
N HIS A 118 8.29 -0.59 11.56
CA HIS A 118 9.12 -1.50 12.35
C HIS A 118 9.35 -0.98 13.76
N PHE A 119 9.56 0.33 13.93
CA PHE A 119 9.70 0.91 15.25
C PHE A 119 8.41 0.70 16.08
N ASP A 120 7.26 1.08 15.54
CA ASP A 120 5.96 0.87 16.19
C ASP A 120 5.69 -0.62 16.46
N GLY A 121 5.93 -1.48 15.46
CA GLY A 121 5.78 -2.93 15.56
C GLY A 121 6.62 -3.53 16.69
N PHE A 122 7.94 -3.32 16.69
CA PHE A 122 8.85 -3.98 17.63
C PHE A 122 8.83 -3.38 19.03
N PHE A 123 8.70 -2.07 19.17
CA PHE A 123 8.84 -1.41 20.47
C PHE A 123 7.50 -1.15 21.17
N ILE A 124 6.40 -1.07 20.43
CA ILE A 124 5.10 -0.70 21.00
C ILE A 124 4.12 -1.87 20.89
N TYR A 125 3.87 -2.36 19.69
CA TYR A 125 2.84 -3.37 19.46
C TYR A 125 3.25 -4.76 19.96
N LEU A 126 4.45 -5.26 19.60
CA LEU A 126 4.89 -6.62 19.93
C LEU A 126 4.98 -6.88 21.44
N PRO A 127 5.64 -6.04 22.26
CA PRO A 127 5.78 -6.31 23.70
C PRO A 127 4.44 -6.34 24.40
N HIS A 128 3.52 -5.48 23.97
CA HIS A 128 2.17 -5.43 24.51
C HIS A 128 1.38 -6.68 24.11
N ARG A 129 1.51 -7.18 22.87
CA ARG A 129 0.72 -8.32 22.35
C ARG A 129 1.19 -9.69 22.81
N ILE A 130 2.49 -9.86 23.07
CA ILE A 130 3.03 -11.12 23.60
C ILE A 130 2.81 -11.28 25.11
N ASP A 131 2.37 -10.24 25.82
CA ASP A 131 2.11 -10.33 27.25
C ASP A 131 0.90 -11.23 27.54
N VAL A 132 1.17 -12.50 27.84
CA VAL A 132 0.20 -13.54 28.18
C VAL A 132 -0.59 -13.28 29.46
N LEU A 133 -0.14 -12.34 30.30
CA LEU A 133 -0.85 -11.95 31.52
C LEU A 133 -1.79 -10.77 31.28
N ASN A 134 -1.69 -10.13 30.12
CA ASN A 134 -2.54 -9.02 29.75
C ASN A 134 -3.90 -9.49 29.22
N SER A 135 -4.96 -8.73 29.52
CA SER A 135 -6.34 -9.07 29.16
C SER A 135 -6.67 -8.69 27.71
N TYR A 136 -6.20 -9.49 26.76
CA TYR A 136 -6.64 -9.45 25.37
C TYR A 136 -7.89 -10.30 25.14
N SER A 137 -8.60 -9.99 24.06
CA SER A 137 -9.84 -10.64 23.59
C SER A 137 -9.67 -11.92 22.80
N MET A 138 -8.49 -12.53 22.89
CA MET A 138 -8.29 -13.89 22.42
C MET A 138 -7.68 -14.67 23.57
N THR A 139 -8.03 -15.94 23.67
CA THR A 139 -7.32 -16.86 24.53
C THR A 139 -6.05 -17.30 23.80
N PRO A 140 -4.85 -16.77 24.15
CA PRO A 140 -3.64 -17.22 23.49
C PRO A 140 -3.40 -18.68 23.84
N CYS A 141 -2.92 -19.45 22.86
CA CYS A 141 -2.40 -20.80 23.08
C CYS A 141 -3.41 -21.76 23.73
N VAL A 142 -4.57 -21.94 23.09
CA VAL A 142 -5.64 -22.84 23.56
C VAL A 142 -5.08 -24.24 23.82
N GLY A 143 -5.33 -24.76 25.03
CA GLY A 143 -4.84 -26.07 25.48
C GLY A 143 -3.56 -26.04 26.34
N LEU A 144 -2.85 -24.91 26.44
CA LEU A 144 -1.61 -24.77 27.22
C LEU A 144 -1.81 -24.18 28.63
N ARG A 145 -3.05 -24.13 29.14
CA ARG A 145 -3.33 -23.61 30.49
C ARG A 145 -2.90 -24.60 31.59
N PRO A 146 -2.45 -24.13 32.77
CA PRO A 146 -2.28 -22.72 33.16
C PRO A 146 -0.99 -22.10 32.59
N LEU A 147 -1.04 -20.82 32.21
CA LEU A 147 0.11 -20.07 31.65
C LEU A 147 1.02 -19.45 32.74
N THR A 148 0.75 -19.74 34.02
CA THR A 148 1.55 -19.31 35.16
C THR A 148 2.73 -20.25 35.47
N VAL A 149 2.75 -21.44 34.87
CA VAL A 149 3.77 -22.47 35.10
C VAL A 149 4.69 -22.67 33.90
N THR A 150 5.93 -23.05 34.17
CA THR A 150 6.87 -23.53 33.14
C THR A 150 6.59 -25.00 32.82
N PRO A 151 6.77 -25.47 31.57
CA PRO A 151 7.25 -24.74 30.38
C PRO A 151 6.14 -24.04 29.57
N ASN A 152 4.86 -24.21 29.94
CA ASN A 152 3.71 -23.76 29.14
C ASN A 152 3.75 -22.26 28.80
N ARG A 153 4.17 -21.42 29.75
CA ARG A 153 4.34 -19.98 29.54
C ARG A 153 5.34 -19.66 28.43
N GLU A 154 6.52 -20.28 28.47
CA GLU A 154 7.61 -20.02 27.53
C GLU A 154 7.24 -20.51 26.13
N VAL A 155 6.61 -21.68 26.03
CA VAL A 155 6.09 -22.20 24.76
C VAL A 155 5.07 -21.25 24.15
N CYS A 156 4.13 -20.74 24.95
CA CYS A 156 3.13 -19.81 24.45
C CYS A 156 3.73 -18.47 24.00
N LEU A 157 4.70 -17.93 24.75
CA LEU A 157 5.42 -16.71 24.37
C LEU A 157 6.16 -16.87 23.04
N LEU A 158 6.82 -18.02 22.82
CA LEU A 158 7.50 -18.31 21.56
C LEU A 158 6.52 -18.42 20.39
N LEU A 159 5.38 -19.10 20.58
CA LEU A 159 4.35 -19.24 19.54
C LEU A 159 3.74 -17.88 19.17
N LEU A 160 3.39 -17.05 20.16
CA LEU A 160 2.87 -15.70 19.94
C LEU A 160 3.90 -14.80 19.26
N GLY A 161 5.15 -14.79 19.76
CA GLY A 161 6.22 -13.99 19.19
C GLY A 161 6.53 -14.38 17.74
N ALA A 162 6.58 -15.68 17.44
CA ALA A 162 6.74 -16.17 16.08
C ALA A 162 5.56 -15.76 15.19
N GLN A 163 4.33 -15.89 15.69
CA GLN A 163 3.14 -15.51 14.93
C GLN A 163 3.14 -14.01 14.60
N GLU A 164 3.28 -13.14 15.59
CA GLU A 164 3.26 -11.68 15.37
C GLU A 164 4.39 -11.22 14.45
N LEU A 165 5.59 -11.82 14.55
CA LEU A 165 6.69 -11.52 13.64
C LEU A 165 6.35 -11.90 12.19
N THR A 166 5.72 -13.07 11.98
CA THR A 166 5.30 -13.48 10.63
C THR A 166 4.18 -12.59 10.08
N ILE A 167 3.22 -12.18 10.92
CA ILE A 167 2.16 -11.22 10.54
C ILE A 167 2.80 -9.89 10.11
N MET A 168 3.68 -9.32 10.93
CA MET A 168 4.37 -8.07 10.61
C MET A 168 5.10 -8.19 9.27
N LEU A 169 5.82 -9.29 9.05
CA LEU A 169 6.56 -9.49 7.82
C LEU A 169 5.64 -9.53 6.59
N VAL A 170 4.52 -10.27 6.65
CA VAL A 170 3.56 -10.33 5.52
C VAL A 170 2.90 -8.98 5.30
N VAL A 171 2.33 -8.38 6.34
CA VAL A 171 1.59 -7.12 6.24
C VAL A 171 2.50 -6.00 5.77
N LEU A 172 3.64 -5.77 6.42
CA LEU A 172 4.54 -4.67 6.06
C LEU A 172 5.09 -4.79 4.65
N ASN A 173 5.35 -6.00 4.16
CA ASN A 173 5.80 -6.20 2.79
C ASN A 173 4.69 -5.98 1.77
N TYR A 174 3.47 -6.43 2.04
CA TYR A 174 2.31 -6.13 1.19
C TYR A 174 2.12 -4.61 1.07
N GLN A 175 2.11 -3.91 2.20
CA GLN A 175 1.94 -2.46 2.24
C GLN A 175 3.13 -1.77 1.54
N GLY A 176 4.37 -2.16 1.87
CA GLY A 176 5.57 -1.59 1.26
C GLY A 176 5.60 -1.74 -0.27
N LEU A 177 5.20 -2.89 -0.80
CA LEU A 177 5.08 -3.15 -2.24
C LEU A 177 4.03 -2.23 -2.88
N LEU A 178 2.85 -2.11 -2.28
CA LEU A 178 1.80 -1.21 -2.75
C LEU A 178 2.29 0.24 -2.80
N LEU A 179 2.89 0.73 -1.70
CA LEU A 179 3.45 2.08 -1.62
C LEU A 179 4.52 2.32 -2.70
N PHE A 180 5.44 1.36 -2.87
CA PHE A 180 6.50 1.42 -3.86
C PHE A 180 5.94 1.52 -5.28
N LEU A 181 5.03 0.61 -5.64
CA LEU A 181 4.47 0.55 -7.00
C LEU A 181 3.69 1.81 -7.37
N ILE A 182 2.86 2.33 -6.46
CA ILE A 182 2.12 3.57 -6.69
C ILE A 182 3.09 4.76 -6.82
N ALA A 183 4.02 4.90 -5.88
CA ALA A 183 4.96 6.02 -5.89
C ALA A 183 5.89 5.99 -7.12
N HIS A 184 6.31 4.80 -7.55
CA HIS A 184 7.14 4.61 -8.72
C HIS A 184 6.37 4.89 -10.02
N THR A 185 5.13 4.39 -10.15
CA THR A 185 4.26 4.70 -11.28
C THR A 185 4.00 6.21 -11.39
N ALA A 186 3.72 6.87 -10.26
CA ALA A 186 3.56 8.32 -10.21
C ALA A 186 4.83 9.08 -10.63
N ALA A 187 6.02 8.57 -10.29
CA ALA A 187 7.29 9.12 -10.73
C ALA A 187 7.52 8.93 -12.24
N MET A 188 7.09 7.80 -12.81
CA MET A 188 7.22 7.54 -14.25
C MET A 188 6.35 8.50 -15.09
N TYR A 189 5.14 8.85 -14.62
CA TYR A 189 4.34 9.92 -15.24
C TYR A 189 5.07 11.28 -15.22
N GLN A 190 5.66 11.65 -14.08
CA GLN A 190 6.44 12.89 -13.97
C GLN A 190 7.66 12.90 -14.89
N MET A 191 8.33 11.76 -15.06
CA MET A 191 9.45 11.63 -16.00
C MET A 191 9.03 11.90 -17.44
N MET A 192 7.90 11.35 -17.89
CA MET A 192 7.37 11.62 -19.24
C MET A 192 6.94 13.09 -19.39
N ALA A 193 6.39 13.70 -18.34
CA ALA A 193 6.06 15.12 -18.33
C ALA A 193 7.30 16.00 -18.52
N TYR A 194 8.40 15.71 -17.80
CA TYR A 194 9.66 16.43 -17.96
C TYR A 194 10.26 16.28 -19.36
N GLU A 195 10.16 15.08 -19.95
CA GLU A 195 10.64 14.80 -21.30
C GLU A 195 9.87 15.61 -22.36
N LEU A 196 8.54 15.70 -22.24
CA LEU A 196 7.71 16.50 -23.14
C LEU A 196 7.95 18.00 -23.00
N MET A 197 8.13 18.51 -21.77
CA MET A 197 8.44 19.92 -21.55
C MET A 197 9.84 20.27 -22.06
N TYR A 198 10.82 19.39 -21.85
CA TYR A 198 12.16 19.57 -22.40
C TYR A 198 12.15 19.62 -23.93
N LEU A 199 11.32 18.81 -24.58
CA LEU A 199 11.14 18.87 -26.02
C LEU A 199 10.62 20.24 -26.47
N ASN A 200 9.63 20.80 -25.78
CA ASN A 200 9.08 22.12 -26.08
C ASN A 200 10.13 23.24 -25.94
N ASP A 201 10.84 23.28 -24.82
CA ASP A 201 11.80 24.34 -24.50
C ASP A 201 13.00 24.39 -25.47
N ASN A 202 13.34 23.25 -26.07
CA ASN A 202 14.47 23.12 -26.98
C ASN A 202 14.06 23.00 -28.45
N TYR A 203 12.79 23.15 -28.82
CA TYR A 203 12.36 22.90 -30.19
C TYR A 203 12.85 23.99 -31.18
N ASN A 204 13.88 23.67 -31.97
CA ASN A 204 14.33 24.46 -33.13
C ASN A 204 13.92 23.75 -34.43
N ARG A 205 13.21 24.46 -35.33
CA ARG A 205 12.45 23.93 -36.48
C ARG A 205 13.19 22.96 -37.42
N GLN A 206 14.51 23.07 -37.57
CA GLN A 206 15.26 22.36 -38.61
C GLN A 206 16.05 21.15 -38.09
N GLU A 207 16.57 21.20 -36.86
CA GLU A 207 17.45 20.17 -36.29
C GLU A 207 16.69 19.18 -35.38
N ASN A 208 15.55 19.59 -34.81
CA ASN A 208 14.85 18.84 -33.75
C ASN A 208 13.63 18.02 -34.21
N LYS A 209 13.42 17.87 -35.52
CA LYS A 209 12.31 17.06 -36.05
C LYS A 209 12.45 15.57 -35.75
N GLU A 210 13.61 14.98 -36.02
CA GLU A 210 13.86 13.57 -35.69
C GLU A 210 13.87 13.36 -34.17
N LEU A 211 14.41 14.30 -33.40
CA LEU A 211 14.35 14.28 -31.94
C LEU A 211 12.91 14.29 -31.41
N ALA A 212 12.05 15.14 -31.97
CA ALA A 212 10.63 15.23 -31.59
C ALA A 212 9.89 13.93 -31.88
N LYS A 213 10.12 13.35 -33.07
CA LYS A 213 9.53 12.07 -33.49
C LYS A 213 9.99 10.92 -32.60
N GLU A 214 11.27 10.85 -32.28
CA GLU A 214 11.85 9.82 -31.42
C GLU A 214 11.36 9.94 -29.97
N THR A 215 11.36 11.17 -29.43
CA THR A 215 10.84 11.47 -28.09
C THR A 215 9.35 11.12 -28.00
N LEU A 216 8.54 11.56 -28.96
CA LEU A 216 7.11 11.30 -28.97
C LEU A 216 6.81 9.80 -29.08
N SER A 217 7.53 9.06 -29.93
CA SER A 217 7.39 7.61 -30.04
C SER A 217 7.75 6.90 -28.73
N SER A 218 8.82 7.33 -28.06
CA SER A 218 9.25 6.82 -26.75
C SER A 218 8.17 7.07 -25.68
N VAL A 219 7.68 8.30 -25.58
CA VAL A 219 6.66 8.70 -24.59
C VAL A 219 5.33 7.96 -24.83
N ILE A 220 4.89 7.79 -26.08
CA ILE A 220 3.65 7.04 -26.39
C ILE A 220 3.76 5.57 -25.98
N SER A 221 4.89 4.94 -26.27
CA SER A 221 5.15 3.55 -25.86
C SER A 221 5.10 3.41 -24.33
N ARG A 222 5.80 4.30 -23.61
CA ARG A 222 5.82 4.30 -22.14
C ARG A 222 4.47 4.65 -21.53
N HIS A 223 3.71 5.58 -22.11
CA HIS A 223 2.38 5.92 -21.65
C HIS A 223 1.42 4.73 -21.76
N THR A 224 1.47 4.00 -22.89
CA THR A 224 0.69 2.78 -23.09
C THR A 224 1.05 1.72 -22.03
N LEU A 225 2.34 1.54 -21.78
CA LEU A 225 2.84 0.63 -20.76
C LEU A 225 2.40 1.02 -19.35
N LEU A 226 2.44 2.31 -19.00
CA LEU A 226 2.01 2.77 -17.67
C LEU A 226 0.51 2.64 -17.44
N LEU A 227 -0.30 2.84 -18.48
CA LEU A 227 -1.75 2.59 -18.39
C LEU A 227 -2.01 1.11 -18.08
N GLU A 228 -1.30 0.21 -18.76
CA GLU A 228 -1.39 -1.23 -18.50
C GLU A 228 -0.88 -1.59 -17.09
N VAL A 229 0.19 -0.94 -16.61
CA VAL A 229 0.65 -1.08 -15.22
C VAL A 229 -0.45 -0.63 -14.25
N VAL A 230 -1.11 0.50 -14.48
CA VAL A 230 -2.19 0.99 -13.62
C VAL A 230 -3.35 0.00 -13.60
N ASP A 231 -3.77 -0.54 -14.73
CA ASP A 231 -4.87 -1.52 -14.80
C ASP A 231 -4.50 -2.84 -14.11
N ASN A 232 -3.24 -3.27 -14.22
CA ASN A 232 -2.73 -4.40 -13.44
C ASN A 232 -2.66 -4.09 -11.94
N LEU A 233 -2.32 -2.86 -11.53
CA LEU A 233 -2.35 -2.44 -10.13
C LEU A 233 -3.77 -2.44 -9.56
N LYS A 234 -4.77 -2.00 -10.33
CA LYS A 234 -6.19 -2.12 -9.94
C LYS A 234 -6.54 -3.60 -9.70
N SER A 235 -6.20 -4.47 -10.64
CA SER A 235 -6.46 -5.91 -10.54
C SER A 235 -5.75 -6.57 -9.37
N LEU A 236 -4.51 -6.15 -9.08
CA LEU A 236 -3.71 -6.66 -7.95
C LEU A 236 -4.30 -6.26 -6.60
N TYR A 237 -4.71 -5.00 -6.46
CA TYR A 237 -4.92 -4.41 -5.13
C TYR A 237 -6.35 -4.02 -4.83
N SER A 238 -7.29 -4.03 -5.79
CA SER A 238 -8.65 -3.55 -5.58
C SER A 238 -9.34 -4.19 -4.37
N VAL A 239 -9.57 -5.51 -4.39
CA VAL A 239 -10.23 -6.22 -3.27
C VAL A 239 -9.43 -6.14 -1.97
N PRO A 240 -8.11 -6.48 -1.95
CA PRO A 240 -7.33 -6.38 -0.72
C PRO A 240 -7.32 -4.98 -0.09
N LEU A 241 -7.21 -3.94 -0.91
CA LEU A 241 -7.22 -2.56 -0.44
C LEU A 241 -8.60 -2.17 0.12
N GLY A 242 -9.68 -2.66 -0.48
CA GLY A 242 -11.04 -2.53 0.06
C GLY A 242 -11.21 -3.15 1.45
N VAL A 243 -10.72 -4.38 1.64
CA VAL A 243 -10.75 -5.06 2.95
C VAL A 243 -9.93 -4.29 3.99
N ASN A 244 -8.72 -3.84 3.63
CA ASN A 244 -7.87 -3.02 4.49
C ASN A 244 -8.54 -1.67 4.84
N PHE A 245 -9.17 -0.99 3.88
CA PHE A 245 -9.86 0.28 4.09
C PHE A 245 -11.07 0.11 5.01
N GLY A 246 -11.93 -0.88 4.73
CA GLY A 246 -13.12 -1.14 5.51
C GLY A 246 -12.78 -1.53 6.95
N SER A 247 -11.83 -2.44 7.14
CA SER A 247 -11.41 -2.87 8.47
C SER A 247 -10.78 -1.71 9.27
N ASN A 248 -9.88 -0.92 8.67
CA ASN A 248 -9.31 0.26 9.33
C ASN A 248 -10.40 1.27 9.71
N ALA A 249 -11.39 1.49 8.84
CA ALA A 249 -12.47 2.41 9.12
C ALA A 249 -13.30 1.97 10.34
N VAL A 250 -13.67 0.69 10.39
CA VAL A 250 -14.43 0.14 11.52
C VAL A 250 -13.59 0.12 12.81
N CYS A 251 -12.31 -0.26 12.73
CA CYS A 251 -11.39 -0.20 13.89
C CYS A 251 -11.32 1.21 14.48
N ILE A 252 -11.17 2.25 13.65
CA ILE A 252 -11.16 3.64 14.10
C ILE A 252 -12.50 4.01 14.74
N SER A 253 -13.63 3.66 14.12
CA SER A 253 -14.98 3.93 14.67
C SER A 253 -15.20 3.27 16.04
N LEU A 254 -14.77 2.02 16.21
CA LEU A 254 -14.89 1.28 17.47
C LEU A 254 -13.97 1.83 18.56
N PHE A 255 -12.78 2.34 18.21
CA PHE A 255 -11.90 3.00 19.18
C PHE A 255 -12.59 4.19 19.85
N PHE A 256 -13.30 5.02 19.09
CA PHE A 256 -13.97 6.19 19.66
C PHE A 256 -15.18 5.84 20.55
N TYR A 257 -15.76 4.66 20.36
CA TYR A 257 -16.79 4.10 21.24
C TYR A 257 -16.25 3.68 22.60
N MET A 258 -14.98 3.23 22.69
CA MET A 258 -14.39 2.80 23.95
C MET A 258 -14.27 3.94 24.99
N PRO A 259 -14.31 3.60 26.29
CA PRO A 259 -14.15 4.57 27.37
C PRO A 259 -12.74 5.18 27.36
N LEU A 260 -12.63 6.44 27.77
CA LEU A 260 -11.39 7.23 27.70
C LEU A 260 -10.21 6.58 28.46
N ARG A 261 -10.50 5.80 29.50
CA ARG A 261 -9.50 5.06 30.29
C ARG A 261 -8.78 3.99 29.46
N GLU A 262 -9.46 3.39 28.49
CA GLU A 262 -8.89 2.35 27.62
C GLU A 262 -8.17 2.95 26.40
N TRP A 263 -8.35 4.24 26.11
CA TRP A 263 -7.74 4.88 24.94
C TRP A 263 -6.22 4.76 24.95
N LEU A 264 -5.57 5.01 26.08
CA LEU A 264 -4.10 4.95 26.20
C LEU A 264 -3.52 3.59 25.78
N GLN A 265 -4.26 2.51 26.01
CA GLN A 265 -3.83 1.16 25.66
C GLN A 265 -3.90 0.89 24.14
N TYR A 266 -4.85 1.52 23.44
CA TYR A 266 -5.10 1.31 22.01
C TYR A 266 -4.62 2.47 21.12
N MET A 267 -4.11 3.56 21.72
CA MET A 267 -3.57 4.72 21.01
C MET A 267 -2.56 4.35 19.91
N PRO A 268 -1.57 3.44 20.14
CA PRO A 268 -0.62 3.06 19.09
C PRO A 268 -1.31 2.46 17.85
N ILE A 269 -2.29 1.58 18.07
CA ILE A 269 -3.06 0.93 16.99
C ILE A 269 -3.87 1.99 16.22
N LEU A 270 -4.47 2.95 16.91
CA LEU A 270 -5.18 4.05 16.27
C LEU A 270 -4.25 4.89 15.38
N VAL A 271 -3.09 5.28 15.90
CA VAL A 271 -2.08 6.07 15.18
C VAL A 271 -1.60 5.30 13.94
N TYR A 272 -1.37 4.00 14.08
CA TYR A 272 -1.02 3.12 12.96
C TYR A 272 -2.12 3.11 11.89
N CYS A 273 -3.37 2.78 12.25
CA CYS A 273 -4.49 2.72 11.32
C CYS A 273 -4.70 4.05 10.58
N PHE A 274 -4.65 5.17 11.31
CA PHE A 274 -4.76 6.50 10.72
C PHE A 274 -3.61 6.80 9.75
N THR A 275 -2.37 6.51 10.14
CA THR A 275 -1.17 6.76 9.33
C THR A 275 -1.22 5.96 8.04
N VAL A 276 -1.53 4.66 8.11
CA VAL A 276 -1.64 3.79 6.94
C VAL A 276 -2.75 4.26 6.01
N PHE A 277 -3.93 4.59 6.56
CA PHE A 277 -5.05 5.08 5.76
C PHE A 277 -4.74 6.41 5.07
N PHE A 278 -4.11 7.35 5.77
CA PHE A 278 -3.65 8.61 5.18
C PHE A 278 -2.63 8.38 4.06
N LEU A 279 -1.62 7.52 4.29
CA LEU A 279 -0.56 7.27 3.31
C LEU A 279 -1.10 6.68 1.99
N TYR A 280 -2.07 5.77 2.06
CA TYR A 280 -2.71 5.23 0.86
C TYR A 280 -3.42 6.30 0.05
N CYS A 281 -4.28 7.09 0.69
CA CYS A 281 -5.01 8.17 0.05
C CYS A 281 -4.10 9.26 -0.50
N TYR A 282 -3.01 9.58 0.23
CA TYR A 282 -2.00 10.53 -0.21
C TYR A 282 -1.24 10.04 -1.44
N LEU A 283 -0.80 8.79 -1.47
CA LEU A 283 -0.10 8.23 -2.63
C LEU A 283 -1.01 8.04 -3.84
N GLY A 284 -2.26 7.62 -3.63
CA GLY A 284 -3.27 7.58 -4.68
C GLY A 284 -3.50 8.98 -5.28
N GLN A 285 -3.63 10.01 -4.45
CA GLN A 285 -3.72 11.39 -4.92
C GLN A 285 -2.46 11.84 -5.69
N ARG A 286 -1.27 11.42 -5.23
CA ARG A 286 -0.03 11.74 -5.96
C ARG A 286 0.02 11.09 -7.33
N LEU A 287 -0.49 9.88 -7.50
CA LEU A 287 -0.60 9.23 -8.81
C LEU A 287 -1.55 10.02 -9.73
N ILE A 288 -2.72 10.41 -9.22
CA ILE A 288 -3.68 11.24 -9.95
C ILE A 288 -3.00 12.55 -10.39
N ASN A 289 -2.43 13.30 -9.46
CA ASN A 289 -1.76 14.57 -9.74
C ASN A 289 -0.62 14.42 -10.77
N SER A 290 0.18 13.35 -10.68
CA SER A 290 1.25 13.07 -11.65
C SER A 290 0.70 12.81 -13.05
N SER A 291 -0.42 12.10 -13.17
CA SER A 291 -1.07 11.85 -14.46
C SER A 291 -1.67 13.13 -15.07
N GLU A 292 -2.25 14.01 -14.26
CA GLU A 292 -2.74 15.33 -14.69
C GLU A 292 -1.60 16.25 -15.13
N VAL A 293 -0.46 16.24 -14.43
CA VAL A 293 0.73 16.98 -14.87
C VAL A 293 1.20 16.47 -16.23
N PHE A 294 1.22 15.15 -16.43
CA PHE A 294 1.53 14.57 -17.73
C PHE A 294 0.54 15.02 -18.81
N GLU A 295 -0.77 14.96 -18.56
CA GLU A 295 -1.80 15.44 -19.48
C GLU A 295 -1.59 16.90 -19.91
N ARG A 296 -1.29 17.78 -18.96
CA ARG A 296 -0.95 19.19 -19.25
C ARG A 296 0.35 19.33 -20.05
N SER A 297 1.37 18.53 -19.76
CA SER A 297 2.62 18.52 -20.51
C SER A 297 2.44 17.99 -21.94
N VAL A 298 1.50 17.07 -22.17
CA VAL A 298 1.11 16.64 -23.53
C VAL A 298 0.48 17.80 -24.29
N TYR A 299 -0.43 18.54 -23.66
CA TYR A 299 -1.03 19.72 -24.29
C TYR A 299 0.00 20.82 -24.58
N GLY A 300 0.95 21.02 -23.66
CA GLY A 300 1.99 22.05 -23.74
C GLY A 300 3.29 21.64 -24.41
N CYS A 301 3.34 20.54 -25.18
CA CYS A 301 4.59 20.04 -25.76
C CYS A 301 5.05 20.77 -27.05
N GLY A 302 4.41 21.88 -27.43
CA GLY A 302 4.74 22.63 -28.65
C GLY A 302 4.25 21.97 -29.94
N TRP A 303 3.19 21.15 -29.85
CA TRP A 303 2.68 20.33 -30.94
C TRP A 303 2.25 21.12 -32.17
N GLU A 304 1.91 22.41 -32.01
CA GLU A 304 1.59 23.34 -33.10
C GLU A 304 2.73 23.47 -34.12
N ASN A 305 3.97 23.22 -33.69
CA ASN A 305 5.18 23.30 -34.52
C ASN A 305 5.59 21.96 -35.15
N PHE A 306 4.89 20.87 -34.85
CA PHE A 306 5.19 19.54 -35.38
C PHE A 306 4.59 19.32 -36.77
N ASP A 307 5.09 18.31 -37.47
CA ASP A 307 4.52 17.84 -38.74
C ASP A 307 3.14 17.16 -38.49
N LEU A 308 2.34 17.03 -39.56
CA LEU A 308 0.95 16.55 -39.45
C LEU A 308 0.83 15.16 -38.81
N LYS A 309 1.83 14.30 -38.99
CA LYS A 309 1.84 12.95 -38.43
C LYS A 309 1.98 12.99 -36.91
N GLU A 310 2.95 13.74 -36.40
CA GLU A 310 3.24 13.91 -34.98
C GLU A 310 2.10 14.66 -34.27
N LYS A 311 1.50 15.66 -34.93
CA LYS A 311 0.27 16.32 -34.43
C LYS A 311 -0.86 15.33 -34.14
N LYS A 312 -1.11 14.38 -35.07
CA LYS A 312 -2.13 13.33 -34.86
C LYS A 312 -1.77 12.41 -33.70
N LEU A 313 -0.49 12.08 -33.55
CA LEU A 313 -0.01 11.25 -32.43
C LEU A 313 -0.20 11.95 -31.08
N VAL A 314 0.17 13.24 -30.97
CA VAL A 314 -0.08 14.05 -29.76
C VAL A 314 -1.58 14.12 -29.45
N PHE A 315 -2.43 14.33 -30.46
CA PHE A 315 -3.89 14.36 -30.26
C PHE A 315 -4.43 13.06 -29.65
N VAL A 316 -4.00 11.90 -30.15
CA VAL A 316 -4.40 10.59 -29.58
C VAL A 316 -3.86 10.43 -28.16
N MET A 317 -2.59 10.78 -27.93
CA MET A 317 -1.97 10.73 -26.61
C MET A 317 -2.71 11.61 -25.60
N LEU A 318 -3.09 12.83 -25.98
CA LEU A 318 -3.84 13.77 -25.15
C LEU A 318 -5.22 13.22 -24.79
N ARG A 319 -5.95 12.71 -25.79
CA ARG A 319 -7.27 12.11 -25.56
C ARG A 319 -7.18 10.93 -24.59
N GLN A 320 -6.09 10.16 -24.66
CA GLN A 320 -5.88 9.04 -23.76
C GLN A 320 -5.42 9.50 -22.36
N SER A 321 -4.59 10.55 -22.25
CA SER A 321 -4.13 11.08 -20.95
C SER A 321 -5.23 11.80 -20.16
N GLN A 322 -6.28 12.27 -20.84
CA GLN A 322 -7.46 12.87 -20.20
C GLN A 322 -8.36 11.84 -19.50
N LYS A 323 -8.16 10.54 -19.72
CA LYS A 323 -8.85 9.51 -18.94
C LYS A 323 -8.26 9.48 -17.54
N GLN A 324 -9.15 9.46 -16.55
CA GLN A 324 -8.76 9.48 -15.14
C GLN A 324 -7.91 8.26 -14.77
N VAL A 325 -6.70 8.53 -14.25
CA VAL A 325 -5.80 7.52 -13.70
C VAL A 325 -5.99 7.50 -12.18
N GLU A 326 -6.84 6.59 -11.72
CA GLU A 326 -7.11 6.42 -10.28
C GLU A 326 -7.16 4.95 -9.88
N LEU A 327 -6.89 4.69 -8.61
CA LEU A 327 -7.06 3.37 -8.00
C LEU A 327 -8.36 3.36 -7.19
N LEU A 328 -9.09 2.25 -7.27
CA LEU A 328 -10.33 2.04 -6.54
C LEU A 328 -10.13 0.93 -5.50
N ALA A 329 -10.63 1.15 -4.29
CA ALA A 329 -10.77 0.15 -3.24
C ALA A 329 -12.06 -0.63 -3.49
N ALA A 330 -11.94 -1.96 -3.59
CA ALA A 330 -13.01 -2.88 -3.96
C ALA A 330 -13.81 -2.46 -5.21
N ASP A 331 -13.15 -1.82 -6.18
CA ASP A 331 -13.74 -1.28 -7.42
C ASP A 331 -14.86 -0.25 -7.22
N ILE A 332 -15.02 0.27 -5.99
CA ILE A 332 -16.12 1.15 -5.62
C ILE A 332 -15.63 2.49 -5.10
N ILE A 333 -14.64 2.48 -4.20
CA ILE A 333 -14.25 3.68 -3.45
C ILE A 333 -12.92 4.22 -3.99
N PRO A 334 -12.86 5.46 -4.50
CA PRO A 334 -11.61 5.99 -5.04
C PRO A 334 -10.57 6.22 -3.94
N VAL A 335 -9.33 5.85 -4.19
CA VAL A 335 -8.22 5.98 -3.25
C VAL A 335 -7.56 7.35 -3.43
N ASN A 336 -8.13 8.36 -2.79
CA ASN A 336 -7.65 9.75 -2.91
C ASN A 336 -7.88 10.53 -1.61
N ILE A 337 -7.36 11.77 -1.54
CA ILE A 337 -7.41 12.57 -0.31
C ILE A 337 -8.85 13.00 0.04
N ARG A 338 -9.75 13.06 -0.94
CA ARG A 338 -11.17 13.38 -0.73
C ARG A 338 -11.87 12.25 0.02
N THR A 339 -11.59 10.99 -0.34
CA THR A 339 -12.07 9.82 0.39
C THR A 339 -11.57 9.81 1.83
N PHE A 340 -10.30 10.13 2.05
CA PHE A 340 -9.76 10.26 3.41
C PHE A 340 -10.53 11.30 4.24
N ALA A 341 -10.71 12.51 3.71
CA ALA A 341 -11.42 13.58 4.40
C ALA A 341 -12.89 13.24 4.68
N THR A 342 -13.59 12.67 3.70
CA THR A 342 -15.00 12.29 3.84
C THR A 342 -15.20 11.14 4.83
N THR A 343 -14.31 10.13 4.83
CA THR A 343 -14.32 9.05 5.81
C THR A 343 -14.09 9.58 7.23
N LEU A 344 -13.09 10.46 7.43
CA LEU A 344 -12.89 11.09 8.75
C LEU A 344 -14.09 11.91 9.18
N GLN A 345 -14.68 12.70 8.28
CA GLN A 345 -15.88 13.47 8.58
C GLN A 345 -17.05 12.55 8.99
N ALA A 346 -17.22 11.41 8.31
CA ALA A 346 -18.23 10.42 8.64
C ALA A 346 -17.98 9.80 10.03
N MET A 347 -16.72 9.48 10.36
CA MET A 347 -16.35 9.00 11.70
C MET A 347 -16.66 10.03 12.78
N PHE A 348 -16.29 11.29 12.59
CA PHE A 348 -16.62 12.36 13.55
C PHE A 348 -18.13 12.50 13.76
N LYS A 349 -18.91 12.51 12.67
CA LYS A 349 -20.38 12.55 12.74
C LYS A 349 -20.95 11.35 13.51
N PHE A 350 -20.47 10.14 13.21
CA PHE A 350 -20.89 8.92 13.90
C PHE A 350 -20.65 9.02 15.42
N ILE A 351 -19.47 9.50 15.82
CA ILE A 351 -19.12 9.67 17.24
C ILE A 351 -20.05 10.67 17.92
N THR A 352 -20.32 11.80 17.27
CA THR A 352 -21.23 12.81 17.83
C THR A 352 -22.65 12.29 18.02
N VAL A 353 -23.13 11.36 17.19
CA VAL A 353 -24.48 10.77 17.31
C VAL A 353 -24.55 9.61 18.31
N VAL A 354 -23.48 8.81 18.41
CA VAL A 354 -23.49 7.59 19.24
C VAL A 354 -23.08 7.87 20.68
N LYS A 355 -22.19 8.83 20.90
CA LYS A 355 -21.60 9.10 22.22
C LYS A 355 -22.25 10.27 22.96
N PHE A 356 -22.92 11.16 22.24
CA PHE A 356 -23.69 12.29 22.75
C PHE A 356 -25.10 12.21 22.18
#